data_AF-A0A496QVT8-F1
#
_entry.id   AF-A0A496QVT8-F1
#
_cell.length_a   1.000
_cell.length_b   1.000
_cell.length_c   1.000
_cell.angle_alpha   90.00
_cell.angle_beta   90.00
_cell.angle_gamma   90.00
#
_symmetry.space_group_name_H-M   'P 1'
#
loop_
_entity.id
_entity.type
_entity.pdbx_description
1 polymer ?
#
loop_
_entity_poly.entity_id
_entity_poly.type
_entity_poly.pdbx_seq_one_letter_code
_entity_poly.pdbx_strand_id
1 'polypeptide(L)' 'GRGDIEKIAFLAHHIKGAALNLDLTDLSKIAKRVELNSKAGDIEGVSRDFERLKNKFEEEKKRLLSKNG' A
#
# COMPACT_ATOMS: atom_id res chain seq x y z
N GLY A 1 -4.44 16.19 9.64
CA GLY A 1 -3.88 17.47 9.13
C GLY A 1 -2.91 17.21 7.98
N ARG A 2 -2.37 18.26 7.35
CA ARG A 2 -1.45 18.13 6.19
C ARG A 2 -0.24 17.23 6.45
N GLY A 3 0.31 17.25 7.66
CA GLY A 3 1.40 16.36 8.07
C GLY A 3 1.05 14.86 8.06
N ASP A 4 -0.23 14.51 8.28
CA ASP A 4 -0.66 13.11 8.23
C ASP A 4 -0.66 12.58 6.80
N ILE A 5 -1.10 13.40 5.84
CA ILE A 5 -1.11 13.05 4.41
C ILE A 5 0.32 12.84 3.88
N GLU A 6 1.25 13.71 4.23
CA GLU A 6 2.66 13.58 3.83
C GLU A 6 3.29 12.32 4.42
N LYS A 7 2.97 11.99 5.67
CA LYS A 7 3.39 10.75 6.31
C LYS A 7 2.80 9.50 5.63
N ILE A 8 1.54 9.53 5.23
CA ILE A 8 0.91 8.42 4.48
C ILE A 8 1.62 8.23 3.14
N ALA A 9 1.92 9.31 2.41
CA ALA A 9 2.66 9.23 1.15
C ALA A 9 4.04 8.57 1.34
N PHE A 10 4.76 8.98 2.38
CA PHE A 10 6.07 8.41 2.74
C PHE A 10 5.96 6.91 3.06
N LEU A 11 5.02 6.49 3.90
CA LEU A 11 4.84 5.09 4.25
C LEU A 11 4.43 4.24 3.03
N ALA A 12 3.52 4.74 2.20
CA ALA A 12 3.09 4.07 0.98
C ALA A 12 4.26 3.86 0.00
N HIS A 13 5.18 4.83 -0.09
CA HIS A 13 6.41 4.71 -0.86
C HIS A 13 7.29 3.54 -0.39
N HIS A 14 7.46 3.38 0.92
CA HIS A 14 8.24 2.28 1.49
C HIS A 14 7.57 0.91 1.27
N ILE A 15 6.25 0.83 1.46
CA ILE A 15 5.49 -0.41 1.21
C ILE A 15 5.61 -0.81 -0.27
N LYS A 16 5.49 0.15 -1.19
CA LYS A 16 5.68 -0.08 -2.64
C LYS A 16 7.04 -0.68 -2.96
N GLY A 17 8.11 -0.16 -2.35
CA GLY A 17 9.47 -0.67 -2.53
C GLY A 17 9.66 -2.07 -1.95
N ALA A 18 9.23 -2.29 -0.70
CA ALA A 18 9.30 -3.60 -0.06
C ALA A 18 8.50 -4.67 -0.82
N ALA A 19 7.32 -4.32 -1.33
CA ALA A 19 6.50 -5.22 -2.14
C ALA A 19 7.19 -5.62 -3.46
N LEU A 20 7.89 -4.71 -4.13
CA LEU A 20 8.65 -5.03 -5.36
C LEU A 20 9.81 -5.97 -5.07
N ASN A 21 10.53 -5.77 -3.97
CA ASN A 21 11.63 -6.67 -3.58
C ASN A 21 11.17 -8.10 -3.27
N LEU A 22 9.87 -8.31 -3.06
CA LEU A 22 9.25 -9.61 -2.78
C LEU A 22 8.39 -10.11 -3.96
N ASP A 23 8.51 -9.50 -5.14
CA ASP A 23 7.70 -9.78 -6.34
C ASP A 23 6.18 -9.66 -6.14
N LEU A 24 5.73 -8.94 -5.10
CA LEU A 24 4.33 -8.67 -4.79
C LEU A 24 3.80 -7.49 -5.63
N THR A 25 3.83 -7.66 -6.95
CA THR A 25 3.60 -6.59 -7.94
C THR A 25 2.25 -5.87 -7.74
N ASP A 26 1.18 -6.60 -7.44
CA ASP A 26 -0.14 -5.99 -7.26
C ASP A 26 -0.24 -5.20 -5.96
N LEU A 27 0.38 -5.69 -4.88
CA LEU A 27 0.48 -4.94 -3.62
C LEU A 27 1.25 -3.64 -3.83
N SER A 28 2.35 -3.69 -4.60
CA SER A 28 3.13 -2.50 -4.97
C SER A 28 2.31 -1.48 -5.76
N LYS A 29 1.53 -1.93 -6.75
CA LYS A 29 0.65 -1.05 -7.54
C LYS A 29 -0.40 -0.35 -6.68
N ILE A 30 -0.99 -1.04 -5.70
CA ILE A 30 -1.96 -0.44 -4.79
C ILE A 30 -1.27 0.59 -3.89
N ALA A 31 -0.10 0.26 -3.32
CA ALA A 31 0.68 1.19 -2.50
C ALA A 31 1.07 2.45 -3.29
N LYS A 32 1.42 2.32 -4.57
CA LYS A 32 1.67 3.46 -5.46
C LYS A 32 0.44 4.38 -5.59
N ARG A 33 -0.78 3.84 -5.64
CA ARG A 33 -1.99 4.68 -5.69
C ARG A 33 -2.23 5.43 -4.39
N VAL A 34 -2.00 4.79 -3.24
CA VAL A 34 -2.04 5.48 -1.94
C VAL A 34 -1.02 6.62 -1.89
N GLU A 35 0.21 6.39 -2.37
CA GLU A 35 1.25 7.43 -2.47
C GLU A 35 0.79 8.62 -3.34
N LEU A 36 0.25 8.34 -4.52
CA LEU A 36 -0.19 9.37 -5.48
C LEU A 36 -1.40 10.16 -4.97
N ASN A 37 -2.43 9.48 -4.45
CA ASN A 37 -3.61 10.15 -3.90
C ASN A 37 -3.25 11.01 -2.69
N SER A 38 -2.31 10.53 -1.84
CA SER A 38 -1.79 11.33 -0.72
C SER A 38 -1.08 12.59 -1.22
N LYS A 39 -0.19 12.46 -2.21
CA LYS A 39 0.50 13.62 -2.81
C LYS A 39 -0.45 14.61 -3.47
N ALA A 40 -1.57 14.13 -4.00
CA ALA A 40 -2.62 14.95 -4.60
C ALA A 40 -3.57 15.59 -3.57
N GLY A 41 -3.51 15.21 -2.29
CA GLY A 41 -4.47 15.62 -1.26
C GLY A 41 -5.87 15.00 -1.43
N ASP A 42 -6.00 13.95 -2.23
CA ASP A 42 -7.26 13.23 -2.45
C ASP A 42 -7.53 12.25 -1.30
N ILE A 43 -8.15 12.76 -0.23
CA ILE A 43 -8.44 12.00 0.99
C ILE A 43 -9.37 10.82 0.72
N GLU A 44 -10.37 10.98 -0.14
CA GLU A 44 -11.31 9.92 -0.49
C GLU A 44 -10.61 8.81 -1.28
N GLY A 45 -9.75 9.19 -2.23
CA GLY A 45 -8.87 8.27 -2.95
C GLY A 45 -7.91 7.52 -2.03
N VAL A 46 -7.32 8.21 -1.05
CA VAL A 46 -6.46 7.58 -0.04
C VAL A 46 -7.24 6.55 0.76
N SER A 47 -8.44 6.89 1.27
CA SER A 47 -9.26 5.95 2.05
C SER A 47 -9.63 4.70 1.25
N ARG A 48 -10.09 4.88 0.00
CA ARG A 48 -10.44 3.78 -0.90
C ARG A 48 -9.27 2.86 -1.23
N ASP A 49 -8.10 3.41 -1.55
CA ASP A 49 -6.94 2.59 -1.89
C ASP A 49 -6.24 2.01 -0.65
N PHE A 50 -6.40 2.63 0.54
CA PHE A 50 -5.89 2.07 1.79
C PHE A 50 -6.61 0.77 2.17
N GLU A 51 -7.93 0.71 2.06
CA GLU A 51 -8.68 -0.54 2.31
C GLU A 51 -8.27 -1.66 1.33
N ARG A 52 -8.05 -1.31 0.06
CA ARG A 52 -7.51 -2.24 -0.93
C ARG A 52 -6.10 -2.72 -0.57
N LEU A 53 -5.25 -1.82 -0.07
CA LEU A 53 -3.89 -2.14 0.33
C LEU A 53 -3.88 -3.14 1.48
N LYS A 54 -4.73 -2.91 2.49
CA LYS A 54 -4.89 -3.79 3.66
C LYS A 54 -5.38 -5.18 3.26
N ASN A 55 -6.42 -5.25 2.43
CA ASN A 55 -6.96 -6.53 1.95
C ASN A 55 -5.91 -7.32 1.16
N LYS A 56 -5.23 -6.66 0.22
CA LYS A 56 -4.18 -7.31 -0.58
C LYS A 56 -3.00 -7.77 0.28
N PHE A 57 -2.62 -6.99 1.29
CA PHE A 57 -1.57 -7.40 2.23
C PHE A 57 -1.95 -8.69 2.96
N GLU A 58 -3.18 -8.80 3.48
CA GLU A 58 -3.63 -10.02 4.17
C GLU A 58 -3.75 -11.22 3.22
N GLU A 59 -4.14 -11.02 1.96
CA GLU A 59 -4.10 -12.08 0.94
C GLU A 59 -2.67 -12.59 0.70
N GLU A 60 -1.72 -11.68 0.48
CA GLU A 60 -0.32 -12.06 0.23
C GLU A 60 0.32 -12.71 1.45
N LYS A 61 0.03 -12.19 2.64
CA LYS A 61 0.46 -12.80 3.91
C LYS A 61 -0.04 -14.22 4.06
N LYS A 62 -1.34 -14.47 3.82
CA LYS A 62 -1.91 -15.82 3.83
C LYS A 62 -1.21 -16.73 2.82
N ARG A 63 -1.02 -16.27 1.58
CA ARG A 63 -0.36 -17.03 0.51
C ARG A 63 1.09 -17.39 0.85
N LEU A 64 1.83 -16.47 1.47
CA LEU A 64 3.22 -16.71 1.85
C LEU A 64 3.33 -17.68 3.05
N LEU A 65 2.46 -17.53 4.04
CA LEU A 65 2.46 -18.40 5.23
C LEU A 65 1.91 -19.80 4.92
N SER A 66 0.95 -19.94 4.02
CA SER A 66 0.41 -21.25 3.60
C SER A 66 1.38 -22.08 2.76
N LYS A 67 2.43 -21.45 2.20
CA LYS A 67 3.47 -22.13 1.43
C LYS A 67 4.64 -22.64 2.29
N ASN A 68 4.66 -22.26 3.57
CA ASN A 68 5.71 -22.61 4.52
C ASN A 68 5.22 -23.63 5.59
N GLY A 69 4.04 -24.22 5.40
CA GLY A 69 3.44 -25.23 6.26
C GLY A 69 3.30 -26.57 5.56
#